data_AF-A0AAV4ZUN5-F1
#
_entry.id   AF-A0AAV4ZUN5-F1
#
_cell.length_a   1.000
_cell.length_b   1.000
_cell.length_c   1.000
_cell.angle_alpha   90.00
_cell.angle_beta   90.00
_cell.angle_gamma   90.00
#
_symmetry.space_group_name_H-M   'P 1'
#
loop_
_entity.id
_entity.type
_entity.pdbx_description
1 polymer ?
#
loop_
_entity_poly.entity_id
_entity_poly.type
_entity_poly.pdbx_seq_one_letter_code
_entity_poly.pdbx_strand_id
1 'polypeptide(L)'
;MSKLRHVETLTSAPVVGQRYLVPTVLYPWFGSTEAWPVMGPKHTDAEHIGFDVPHFHVDVRFLSDAQVRRIERRRNFGDIESIAAGYPLATSHTGSEAEPHPEPVFRRLTCRRPGHGYPRHAAGARQGLRALAAAYAGRKCGRNGAGLLVCPHKGFVLGSLEPDAERRVVCPLHGLVVDVATGSVVGGGACAEAA
;
A
#
# COMPACT_ATOMS: atom_id res chain seq x y z
N MET A 1 27.74 3.16 -13.46
CA MET A 1 26.78 3.04 -12.33
C MET A 1 25.45 2.55 -12.88
N SER A 2 24.85 1.50 -12.30
CA SER A 2 23.52 1.03 -12.75
C SER A 2 22.47 2.12 -12.53
N LYS A 3 21.62 2.36 -13.53
CA LYS A 3 20.53 3.34 -13.45
C LYS A 3 19.56 2.89 -12.35
N LEU A 4 19.29 3.77 -11.38
CA LEU A 4 18.30 3.48 -10.33
C LEU A 4 16.92 3.26 -10.96
N ARG A 5 16.24 2.20 -10.53
CA ARG A 5 14.90 1.82 -11.02
C ARG A 5 13.82 2.51 -10.18
N HIS A 6 12.73 2.91 -10.82
CA HIS A 6 11.51 3.35 -10.12
C HIS A 6 10.80 2.13 -9.55
N VAL A 7 10.36 2.20 -8.29
CA VAL A 7 9.68 1.05 -7.64
C VAL A 7 8.38 0.68 -8.36
N GLU A 8 7.72 1.65 -8.98
CA GLU A 8 6.44 1.48 -9.69
C GLU A 8 6.60 0.85 -11.10
N THR A 9 7.84 0.73 -11.59
CA THR A 9 8.15 0.10 -12.88
C THR A 9 8.75 -1.29 -12.71
N LEU A 10 8.76 -1.84 -11.49
CA LEU A 10 9.29 -3.17 -11.24
C LEU A 10 8.34 -4.25 -11.76
N THR A 11 8.93 -5.35 -12.21
CA THR A 11 8.25 -6.57 -12.68
C THR A 11 8.32 -7.71 -11.66
N SER A 12 8.99 -7.49 -10.54
CA SER A 12 9.10 -8.41 -9.40
C SER A 12 9.27 -7.62 -8.11
N ALA A 13 9.19 -8.29 -6.96
CA ALA A 13 9.40 -7.63 -5.68
C ALA A 13 10.77 -6.93 -5.59
N PRO A 14 10.86 -5.76 -4.92
CA PRO A 14 12.14 -5.11 -4.69
C PRO A 14 13.03 -5.98 -3.79
N VAL A 15 14.30 -6.07 -4.14
CA VAL A 15 15.29 -6.89 -3.44
C VAL A 15 15.80 -6.15 -2.21
N VAL A 16 15.75 -6.81 -1.05
CA VAL A 16 16.27 -6.26 0.21
C VAL A 16 17.75 -5.88 0.06
N GLY A 17 18.12 -4.70 0.58
CA GLY A 17 19.45 -4.12 0.45
C GLY A 17 19.67 -3.29 -0.82
N GLN A 18 18.84 -3.47 -1.87
CA GLN A 18 18.96 -2.66 -3.09
C GLN A 18 18.30 -1.28 -2.95
N ARG A 19 18.80 -0.32 -3.74
CA ARG A 19 18.30 1.06 -3.79
C ARG A 19 17.37 1.27 -4.99
N TYR A 20 16.29 2.01 -4.75
CA TYR A 20 15.25 2.33 -5.73
C TYR A 20 14.87 3.82 -5.64
N LEU A 21 14.28 4.36 -6.70
CA LEU A 21 13.54 5.60 -6.65
C LEU A 21 12.12 5.28 -6.16
N VAL A 22 11.77 5.83 -4.99
CA VAL A 22 10.53 5.55 -4.27
C VAL A 22 9.78 6.87 -4.04
N PRO A 23 8.48 6.96 -4.33
CA PRO A 23 7.72 8.16 -4.04
C PRO A 23 7.64 8.36 -2.53
N THR A 24 7.85 9.60 -2.09
CA THR A 24 7.78 9.98 -0.68
C THR A 24 6.94 11.24 -0.49
N VAL A 25 6.21 11.32 0.61
CA VAL A 25 5.43 12.49 1.00
C VAL A 25 6.01 13.04 2.30
N LEU A 26 6.37 14.32 2.32
CA LEU A 26 6.81 15.01 3.53
C LEU A 26 5.59 15.35 4.37
N TYR A 27 5.41 14.68 5.50
CA TYR A 27 4.15 14.79 6.24
C TYR A 27 4.30 14.47 7.74
N PRO A 28 3.52 15.09 8.64
CA PRO A 28 3.46 14.68 10.04
C PRO A 28 2.75 13.32 10.17
N TRP A 29 3.45 12.31 10.65
CA TRP A 29 2.87 10.98 10.91
C TRP A 29 3.55 10.33 12.11
N PHE A 30 2.78 9.74 13.02
CA PHE A 30 3.28 9.19 14.29
C PHE A 30 4.23 10.14 15.06
N GLY A 31 3.88 11.43 15.05
CA GLY A 31 4.57 12.52 15.75
C GLY A 31 5.99 12.80 15.26
N SER A 32 6.25 12.56 13.97
CA SER A 32 7.44 13.07 13.28
C SER A 32 7.04 13.59 11.88
N THR A 33 7.61 14.73 11.49
CA THR A 33 7.47 15.25 10.12
C THR A 33 8.66 14.80 9.31
N GLU A 34 8.45 13.82 8.42
CA GLU A 34 9.50 13.17 7.64
C GLU A 34 9.02 12.85 6.22
N ALA A 35 9.95 12.52 5.33
CA ALA A 35 9.63 12.01 4.01
C ALA A 35 9.24 10.52 4.11
N TRP A 36 7.95 10.24 4.17
CA TRP A 36 7.40 8.89 4.30
C TRP A 36 7.29 8.23 2.93
N PRO A 37 7.81 7.00 2.74
CA PRO A 37 7.60 6.26 1.51
C PRO A 37 6.14 5.89 1.37
N VAL A 38 5.54 6.19 0.22
CA VAL A 38 4.13 5.90 -0.06
C VAL A 38 4.00 4.91 -1.20
N MET A 39 2.84 4.28 -1.31
CA MET A 39 2.52 3.37 -2.41
C MET A 39 1.15 3.68 -3.01
N GLY A 40 1.09 3.66 -4.34
CA GLY A 40 -0.11 3.94 -5.11
C GLY A 40 -0.53 5.43 -5.09
N PRO A 41 -1.59 5.76 -5.85
CA PRO A 41 -2.15 7.11 -5.89
C PRO A 41 -2.77 7.54 -4.56
N LYS A 42 -2.89 8.86 -4.35
CA LYS A 42 -3.76 9.44 -3.31
C LYS A 42 -5.21 9.07 -3.59
N HIS A 43 -5.96 8.65 -2.59
CA HIS A 43 -7.36 8.26 -2.79
C HIS A 43 -8.23 8.39 -1.53
N THR A 44 -9.52 8.13 -1.72
CA THR A 44 -10.52 7.90 -0.68
C THR A 44 -11.18 6.53 -0.93
N ASP A 45 -11.74 5.93 0.12
CA ASP A 45 -12.43 4.64 0.08
C ASP A 45 -13.86 4.72 0.67
N ALA A 46 -14.52 5.87 0.47
CA ALA A 46 -15.87 6.13 0.96
C ALA A 46 -16.89 5.06 0.49
N GLU A 47 -16.77 4.59 -0.75
CA GLU A 47 -17.76 3.72 -1.41
C GLU A 47 -17.94 2.35 -0.74
N HIS A 48 -16.86 1.76 -0.23
CA HIS A 48 -16.87 0.40 0.30
C HIS A 48 -16.33 0.30 1.72
N ILE A 49 -15.30 1.08 2.06
CA ILE A 49 -14.62 1.01 3.36
C ILE A 49 -15.15 2.11 4.30
N GLY A 50 -15.81 3.14 3.77
CA GLY A 50 -16.33 4.26 4.56
C GLY A 50 -15.25 5.23 5.01
N PHE A 51 -14.07 5.21 4.38
CA PHE A 51 -12.97 6.13 4.67
C PHE A 51 -12.91 7.24 3.61
N ASP A 52 -13.57 8.36 3.85
CA ASP A 52 -13.73 9.45 2.89
C ASP A 52 -12.58 10.48 2.90
N VAL A 53 -11.64 10.34 3.84
CA VAL A 53 -10.49 11.23 3.95
C VAL A 53 -9.44 10.90 2.88
N PRO A 54 -8.97 11.87 2.08
CA PRO A 54 -7.87 11.66 1.15
C PRO A 54 -6.62 11.17 1.88
N HIS A 55 -6.01 10.11 1.38
CA HIS A 55 -4.84 9.50 2.02
C HIS A 55 -3.90 8.78 1.05
N PHE A 56 -2.70 8.49 1.56
CA PHE A 56 -1.71 7.61 0.95
C PHE A 56 -1.44 6.42 1.88
N HIS A 57 -1.20 5.25 1.29
CA HIS A 57 -0.70 4.09 2.04
C HIS A 57 0.82 4.12 2.13
N VAL A 58 1.37 3.69 3.26
CA VAL A 58 2.82 3.71 3.52
C VAL A 58 3.48 2.47 2.96
N ASP A 59 4.56 2.64 2.20
CA ASP A 59 5.37 1.52 1.72
C ASP A 59 6.37 1.07 2.80
N VAL A 60 5.94 0.13 3.63
CA VAL A 60 6.73 -0.36 4.78
C VAL A 60 8.08 -0.99 4.40
N ARG A 61 8.25 -1.40 3.14
CA ARG A 61 9.50 -1.98 2.62
C ARG A 61 10.65 -0.98 2.70
N PHE A 62 10.35 0.32 2.67
CA PHE A 62 11.36 1.38 2.63
C PHE A 62 11.47 2.17 3.95
N LEU A 63 10.69 1.81 4.98
CA LEU A 63 10.82 2.41 6.31
C LEU A 63 12.13 2.00 6.98
N SER A 64 12.85 2.99 7.50
CA SER A 64 14.02 2.75 8.35
C SER A 64 13.66 2.08 9.68
N ASP A 65 14.62 1.42 10.31
CA ASP A 65 14.38 0.75 11.59
C ASP A 65 14.07 1.77 12.71
N ALA A 66 14.59 2.99 12.59
CA ALA A 66 14.26 4.08 13.50
C ALA A 66 12.80 4.51 13.36
N GLN A 67 12.28 4.60 12.12
CA GLN A 67 10.88 4.88 11.84
C GLN A 67 9.98 3.77 12.37
N VAL A 68 10.30 2.51 12.10
CA VAL A 68 9.50 1.36 12.58
C VAL A 68 9.47 1.30 14.10
N ARG A 69 10.62 1.39 14.77
CA ARG A 69 10.66 1.45 16.25
C ARG A 69 9.87 2.61 16.82
N ARG A 70 9.77 3.75 16.12
CA ARG A 70 8.95 4.90 16.57
C ARG A 70 7.46 4.59 16.46
N ILE A 71 7.04 4.00 15.35
CA ILE A 71 5.64 3.64 15.09
C ILE A 71 5.18 2.59 16.09
N GLU A 72 5.94 1.50 16.25
CA GLU A 72 5.64 0.40 17.16
C GLU A 72 5.57 0.86 18.62
N ARG A 73 6.47 1.75 19.07
CA ARG A 73 6.41 2.27 20.46
C ARG A 73 5.16 3.09 20.78
N ARG A 74 4.47 3.64 19.77
CA ARG A 74 3.28 4.46 19.98
C ARG A 74 1.99 3.66 19.95
N ARG A 75 2.03 2.36 19.63
CA ARG A 75 0.84 1.51 19.52
C ARG A 75 1.10 0.16 20.16
N ASN A 76 0.25 -0.19 21.13
CA ASN A 76 0.31 -1.48 21.82
C ASN A 76 -0.30 -2.64 21.02
N PHE A 77 -0.53 -2.49 19.71
CA PHE A 77 -1.21 -3.48 18.89
C PHE A 77 -0.62 -3.57 17.48
N GLY A 78 -0.21 -4.79 17.08
CA GLY A 78 0.02 -5.20 15.69
C GLY A 78 1.46 -5.15 15.19
N ASP A 79 1.69 -5.84 14.07
CA ASP A 79 2.86 -5.70 13.20
C ASP A 79 2.83 -4.39 12.38
N ILE A 80 3.98 -4.00 11.83
CA ILE A 80 4.13 -2.72 11.11
C ILE A 80 3.23 -2.65 9.86
N GLU A 81 2.98 -3.78 9.19
CA GLU A 81 2.08 -3.88 8.05
C GLU A 81 0.64 -3.55 8.47
N SER A 82 0.18 -4.11 9.59
CA SER A 82 -1.15 -3.84 10.15
C SER A 82 -1.31 -2.38 10.57
N ILE A 83 -0.27 -1.78 11.17
CA ILE A 83 -0.29 -0.37 11.56
C ILE A 83 -0.32 0.53 10.31
N ALA A 84 0.54 0.27 9.33
CA ALA A 84 0.62 1.07 8.11
C ALA A 84 -0.67 1.03 7.28
N ALA A 85 -1.33 -0.14 7.21
CA ALA A 85 -2.62 -0.28 6.53
C ALA A 85 -3.78 0.36 7.31
N GLY A 86 -3.78 0.24 8.64
CA GLY A 86 -4.85 0.77 9.49
C GLY A 86 -4.76 2.28 9.76
N TYR A 87 -3.57 2.87 9.60
CA TYR A 87 -3.30 4.28 9.85
C TYR A 87 -2.57 4.90 8.66
N PRO A 88 -3.20 5.02 7.49
CA PRO A 88 -2.56 5.63 6.32
C PRO A 88 -2.11 7.07 6.61
N LEU A 89 -1.27 7.63 5.73
CA LEU A 89 -1.01 9.06 5.70
C LEU A 89 -2.30 9.74 5.23
N ALA A 90 -3.16 10.09 6.19
CA ALA A 90 -4.42 10.74 5.95
C ALA A 90 -4.32 12.24 6.26
N THR A 91 -5.16 13.02 5.57
CA THR A 91 -5.25 14.45 5.84
C THR A 91 -5.60 14.63 7.31
N SER A 92 -4.68 15.27 8.03
CA SER A 92 -4.70 15.42 9.47
C SER A 92 -5.12 16.84 9.79
N HIS A 93 -5.88 16.99 10.86
CA HIS A 93 -6.21 18.30 11.40
C HIS A 93 -5.04 18.75 12.30
N THR A 94 -4.22 19.66 11.80
CA THR A 94 -3.28 20.43 12.61
C THR A 94 -3.96 21.74 13.00
N GLY A 95 -4.75 21.73 14.08
CA GLY A 95 -5.57 22.87 14.49
C GLY A 95 -6.96 22.87 13.84
N SER A 96 -7.38 23.99 13.26
CA SER A 96 -8.73 24.18 12.69
C SER A 96 -8.86 23.85 11.21
N GLU A 97 -7.74 23.69 10.48
CA GLU A 97 -7.75 23.48 9.02
C GLU A 97 -7.05 22.18 8.64
N ALA A 98 -7.55 21.57 7.56
CA ALA A 98 -6.99 20.37 6.98
C ALA A 98 -5.79 20.73 6.10
N GLU A 99 -4.59 20.20 6.40
CA GLU A 99 -3.45 20.36 5.51
C GLU A 99 -3.52 19.35 4.35
N PRO A 100 -3.60 19.81 3.09
CA PRO A 100 -3.56 18.89 1.95
C PRO A 100 -2.20 18.21 1.86
N HIS A 101 -2.18 16.93 1.51
CA HIS A 101 -0.92 16.23 1.26
C HIS A 101 -0.16 16.90 0.10
N PRO A 102 1.15 17.17 0.26
CA PRO A 102 1.98 17.62 -0.86
C PRO A 102 2.13 16.50 -1.90
N GLU A 103 2.52 16.89 -3.12
CA GLU A 103 2.81 15.93 -4.19
C GLU A 103 3.99 15.01 -3.82
N PRO A 104 3.93 13.72 -4.18
CA PRO A 104 5.03 12.80 -3.92
C PRO A 104 6.33 13.21 -4.64
N VAL A 105 7.45 13.18 -3.91
CA VAL A 105 8.79 13.38 -4.45
C VAL A 105 9.55 12.06 -4.44
N PHE A 106 10.13 11.68 -5.58
CA PHE A 106 10.96 10.48 -5.67
C PHE A 106 12.27 10.66 -4.92
N ARG A 107 12.54 9.74 -3.98
CA ARG A 107 13.79 9.69 -3.23
C ARG A 107 14.48 8.34 -3.39
N ARG A 108 15.80 8.35 -3.29
CA ARG A 108 16.63 7.14 -3.30
C ARG A 108 16.55 6.44 -1.94
N LEU A 109 15.77 5.37 -1.84
CA LEU A 109 15.61 4.58 -0.62
C LEU A 109 16.11 3.15 -0.81
N THR A 110 16.58 2.54 0.27
CA THR A 110 16.97 1.12 0.31
C THR A 110 15.76 0.28 0.71
N CYS A 111 15.45 -0.79 -0.02
CA CYS A 111 14.47 -1.79 0.40
C CYS A 111 15.02 -2.53 1.62
N ARG A 112 14.27 -2.54 2.73
CA ARG A 112 14.67 -3.11 4.03
C ARG A 112 13.86 -4.33 4.45
N ARG A 113 12.72 -4.60 3.81
CA ARG A 113 11.85 -5.74 4.13
C ARG A 113 11.43 -6.48 2.86
N PRO A 114 11.24 -7.80 2.93
CA PRO A 114 10.76 -8.58 1.79
C PRO A 114 9.29 -8.29 1.53
N GLY A 115 8.96 -7.91 0.29
CA GLY A 115 7.58 -7.85 -0.22
C GLY A 115 6.60 -7.01 0.61
N HIS A 116 5.32 -7.07 0.22
CA HIS A 116 4.22 -6.54 1.02
C HIS A 116 3.36 -7.73 1.45
N GLY A 117 3.39 -8.08 2.74
CA GLY A 117 2.34 -8.90 3.31
C GLY A 117 1.14 -8.00 3.55
N TYR A 118 0.01 -8.21 2.86
CA TYR A 118 -1.23 -7.56 3.30
C TYR A 118 -1.56 -8.11 4.71
N PRO A 119 -1.81 -7.24 5.70
CA PRO A 119 -1.93 -7.67 7.08
C PRO A 119 -3.02 -8.73 7.22
N ARG A 120 -2.78 -9.71 8.11
CA ARG A 120 -3.76 -10.75 8.45
C ARG A 120 -4.88 -10.24 9.38
N HIS A 121 -4.67 -9.07 9.99
CA HIS A 121 -5.53 -8.51 11.03
C HIS A 121 -5.90 -7.03 10.77
N ALA A 122 -6.42 -6.70 9.59
CA ALA A 122 -7.15 -5.45 9.36
C ALA A 122 -8.55 -5.53 10.00
N ALA A 123 -8.59 -5.65 11.33
CA ALA A 123 -9.80 -5.98 12.09
C ALA A 123 -10.89 -4.88 12.04
N GLY A 124 -10.52 -3.61 11.82
CA GLY A 124 -11.45 -2.48 11.87
C GLY A 124 -12.35 -2.31 10.63
N ALA A 125 -11.98 -2.88 9.49
CA ALA A 125 -12.65 -2.63 8.20
C ALA A 125 -13.27 -3.90 7.57
N ARG A 126 -13.41 -5.00 8.31
CA ARG A 126 -13.76 -6.32 7.73
C ARG A 126 -15.01 -6.28 6.85
N GLN A 127 -16.08 -5.63 7.29
CA GLN A 127 -17.31 -5.53 6.49
C GLN A 127 -17.09 -4.74 5.19
N GLY A 128 -16.36 -3.62 5.27
CA GLY A 128 -16.06 -2.81 4.09
C GLY A 128 -15.09 -3.49 3.12
N LEU A 129 -14.09 -4.21 3.63
CA LEU A 129 -13.18 -5.02 2.81
C LEU A 129 -13.90 -6.18 2.14
N ARG A 130 -14.88 -6.81 2.80
CA ARG A 130 -15.78 -7.81 2.19
C ARG A 130 -16.64 -7.21 1.08
N ALA A 131 -17.25 -6.05 1.34
CA ALA A 131 -18.06 -5.33 0.35
C ALA A 131 -17.22 -4.95 -0.88
N LEU A 132 -15.99 -4.46 -0.66
CA LEU A 132 -15.02 -4.17 -1.71
C LEU A 132 -14.70 -5.42 -2.54
N ALA A 133 -14.36 -6.54 -1.88
CA ALA A 133 -14.03 -7.79 -2.57
C ALA A 133 -15.20 -8.28 -3.44
N ALA A 134 -16.43 -8.22 -2.92
CA ALA A 134 -17.62 -8.57 -3.67
C ALA A 134 -17.87 -7.64 -4.88
N ALA A 135 -17.71 -6.32 -4.70
CA ALA A 135 -17.93 -5.35 -5.76
C ALA A 135 -16.93 -5.47 -6.93
N TYR A 136 -15.73 -5.98 -6.64
CA TYR A 136 -14.64 -6.13 -7.61
C TYR A 136 -14.44 -7.56 -8.11
N ALA A 137 -15.14 -8.55 -7.57
CA ALA A 137 -15.03 -9.94 -8.00
C ALA A 137 -15.23 -10.09 -9.53
N GLY A 138 -14.30 -10.77 -10.19
CA GLY A 138 -14.30 -10.98 -11.64
C GLY A 138 -13.88 -9.77 -12.48
N ARG A 139 -13.72 -8.57 -11.90
CA ARG A 139 -13.28 -7.39 -12.66
C ARG A 139 -11.86 -7.57 -13.17
N LYS A 140 -11.61 -7.02 -14.37
CA LYS A 140 -10.28 -7.01 -15.00
C LYS A 140 -9.43 -5.84 -14.51
N CYS A 141 -8.17 -6.13 -14.25
CA CYS A 141 -7.14 -5.12 -14.05
C CYS A 141 -6.86 -4.38 -15.35
N GLY A 142 -6.56 -3.08 -15.24
CA GLY A 142 -5.95 -2.33 -16.32
C GLY A 142 -4.46 -2.67 -16.46
N ARG A 143 -3.80 -2.00 -17.41
CA ARG A 143 -2.33 -1.99 -17.52
C ARG A 143 -1.82 -0.57 -17.61
N ASN A 144 -0.67 -0.29 -17.00
CA ASN A 144 0.00 1.00 -17.15
C ASN A 144 0.81 1.04 -18.46
N GLY A 145 1.47 2.17 -18.75
CA GLY A 145 2.29 2.34 -19.96
C GLY A 145 3.47 1.37 -20.09
N ALA A 146 3.88 0.71 -18.99
CA ALA A 146 4.89 -0.35 -19.00
C ALA A 146 4.28 -1.76 -19.16
N GLY A 147 2.97 -1.86 -19.40
CA GLY A 147 2.26 -3.12 -19.52
C GLY A 147 2.03 -3.85 -18.20
N LEU A 148 2.36 -3.27 -17.05
CA LEU A 148 2.16 -3.89 -15.73
C LEU A 148 0.70 -3.83 -15.31
N LEU A 149 0.20 -4.88 -14.65
CA LEU A 149 -1.16 -4.91 -14.13
C LEU A 149 -1.39 -3.79 -13.10
N VAL A 150 -2.55 -3.15 -13.20
CA VAL A 150 -2.99 -2.07 -12.32
C VAL A 150 -4.27 -2.51 -11.63
N CYS A 151 -4.25 -2.52 -10.30
CA CYS A 151 -5.41 -2.87 -9.48
C CYS A 151 -6.61 -1.99 -9.85
N PRO A 152 -7.78 -2.58 -10.14
CA PRO A 152 -8.95 -1.83 -10.63
C PRO A 152 -9.59 -0.94 -9.56
N HIS A 153 -9.22 -1.09 -8.28
CA HIS A 153 -9.80 -0.29 -7.20
C HIS A 153 -9.25 1.14 -7.19
N LYS A 154 -8.00 1.34 -6.77
CA LYS A 154 -7.37 2.67 -6.66
C LYS A 154 -6.04 2.77 -7.41
N GLY A 155 -5.86 1.97 -8.46
CA GLY A 155 -4.77 2.19 -9.42
C GLY A 155 -3.37 1.76 -8.95
N PHE A 156 -3.25 0.94 -7.91
CA PHE A 156 -1.94 0.43 -7.49
C PHE A 156 -1.32 -0.49 -8.56
N VAL A 157 -0.06 -0.25 -8.91
CA VAL A 157 0.69 -1.07 -9.88
C VAL A 157 1.21 -2.35 -9.22
N LEU A 158 0.74 -3.50 -9.69
CA LEU A 158 0.95 -4.81 -9.05
C LEU A 158 2.31 -5.44 -9.36
N GLY A 159 3.08 -4.90 -10.32
CA GLY A 159 4.34 -5.50 -10.78
C GLY A 159 5.43 -5.61 -9.71
N SER A 160 5.34 -4.84 -8.62
CA SER A 160 6.31 -4.90 -7.50
C SER A 160 5.95 -5.93 -6.42
N LEU A 161 4.97 -6.80 -6.69
CA LEU A 161 4.51 -7.85 -5.78
C LEU A 161 5.01 -9.22 -6.25
N GLU A 162 5.30 -10.10 -5.30
CA GLU A 162 5.65 -11.49 -5.60
C GLU A 162 4.37 -12.32 -5.66
N PRO A 163 4.11 -13.06 -6.75
CA PRO A 163 2.98 -13.99 -6.82
C PRO A 163 3.17 -15.19 -5.87
N ASP A 164 2.06 -15.72 -5.36
CA ASP A 164 2.06 -17.00 -4.63
C ASP A 164 2.18 -18.21 -5.58
N ALA A 165 2.11 -19.42 -5.02
CA ALA A 165 2.22 -20.68 -5.77
C ALA A 165 1.11 -20.83 -6.83
N GLU A 166 -0.06 -20.25 -6.58
CA GLU A 166 -1.21 -20.19 -7.47
C GLU A 166 -1.15 -19.02 -8.47
N ARG A 167 -0.03 -18.27 -8.51
CA ARG A 167 0.20 -17.09 -9.36
C ARG A 167 -0.77 -15.95 -9.07
N ARG A 168 -1.11 -15.75 -7.81
CA ARG A 168 -1.96 -14.66 -7.35
C ARG A 168 -1.12 -13.64 -6.58
N VAL A 169 -1.55 -12.39 -6.64
CA VAL A 169 -0.99 -11.31 -5.83
C VAL A 169 -2.08 -10.66 -5.00
N VAL A 170 -1.74 -10.27 -3.77
CA VAL A 170 -2.64 -9.51 -2.90
C VAL A 170 -2.28 -8.05 -2.99
N CYS A 171 -3.21 -7.21 -3.43
CA CYS A 171 -2.99 -5.77 -3.49
C CYS A 171 -2.76 -5.21 -2.07
N PRO A 172 -1.64 -4.51 -1.81
CA PRO A 172 -1.27 -4.08 -0.46
C PRO A 172 -2.12 -2.93 0.08
N LEU A 173 -2.90 -2.24 -0.77
CA LEU A 173 -3.79 -1.17 -0.31
C LEU A 173 -4.95 -1.75 0.50
N HIS A 174 -5.77 -2.60 -0.13
CA HIS A 174 -7.04 -3.06 0.44
C HIS A 174 -7.29 -4.56 0.27
N GLY A 175 -6.25 -5.33 -0.04
CA GLY A 175 -6.29 -6.77 0.01
C GLY A 175 -6.97 -7.46 -1.17
N LEU A 176 -7.35 -6.77 -2.26
CA LEU A 176 -7.91 -7.48 -3.43
C LEU A 176 -6.91 -8.50 -3.98
N VAL A 177 -7.37 -9.73 -4.20
CA VAL A 177 -6.56 -10.83 -4.74
C VAL A 177 -6.73 -10.86 -6.25
N VAL A 178 -5.63 -10.82 -6.97
CA VAL A 178 -5.59 -10.80 -8.43
C VAL A 178 -4.84 -12.02 -8.95
N ASP A 179 -5.48 -12.77 -9.84
CA ASP A 179 -4.81 -13.80 -10.64
C ASP A 179 -3.97 -13.11 -11.72
N VAL A 180 -2.64 -13.32 -11.68
CA VAL A 180 -1.69 -12.59 -12.53
C VAL A 180 -1.80 -13.04 -14.00
N ALA A 181 -2.14 -14.30 -14.25
CA ALA A 181 -2.24 -14.85 -15.60
C ALA A 181 -3.42 -14.26 -16.38
N THR A 182 -4.58 -14.17 -15.73
CA THR A 182 -5.82 -13.67 -16.32
C THR A 182 -6.03 -12.17 -16.10
N GLY A 183 -5.30 -11.57 -15.16
CA GLY A 183 -5.46 -10.19 -14.73
C GLY A 183 -6.81 -9.90 -14.05
N SER A 184 -7.46 -10.92 -13.47
CA SER A 184 -8.80 -10.78 -12.89
C SER A 184 -8.73 -10.75 -11.37
N VAL A 185 -9.60 -9.97 -10.73
CA VAL A 185 -9.83 -10.07 -9.29
C VAL A 185 -10.56 -11.38 -9.00
N VAL A 186 -9.98 -12.22 -8.14
CA VAL A 186 -10.52 -13.55 -7.79
C VAL A 186 -11.04 -13.63 -6.36
N GLY A 187 -10.85 -12.58 -5.55
CA GLY A 187 -11.32 -12.54 -4.17
C GLY A 187 -10.74 -11.36 -3.39
N GLY A 188 -10.82 -11.47 -2.06
CA GLY A 188 -10.16 -10.58 -1.13
C GLY A 188 -9.15 -11.35 -0.28
N GLY A 189 -8.18 -10.66 0.30
CA GLY A 189 -7.12 -11.31 1.07
C GLY A 189 -7.65 -11.87 2.39
N ALA A 190 -6.76 -12.40 3.21
CA ALA A 190 -7.11 -13.04 4.49
C ALA A 190 -8.08 -12.22 5.38
N CYS A 191 -8.02 -10.89 5.33
CA CYS A 191 -8.95 -10.03 6.09
C CYS A 191 -10.38 -9.96 5.54
N ALA A 192 -10.58 -10.20 4.24
CA ALA A 192 -11.89 -10.28 3.61
C ALA A 192 -12.46 -11.70 3.69
N GLU A 193 -11.61 -12.73 3.69
CA GLU A 193 -12.02 -14.15 3.66
C GLU A 193 -12.11 -14.84 5.03
N ALA A 194 -11.52 -14.29 6.09
CA ALA A 194 -11.67 -14.86 7.44
C ALA A 194 -13.13 -14.72 7.91
N ALA A 195 -13.83 -15.85 8.02
CA ALA A 195 -15.24 -15.97 8.44
C ALA A 195 -15.50 -15.34 9.81
#